data_AF-A0A959NHW2-F1
#
_entry.id   AF-A0A959NHW2-F1
#
_cell.length_a   1.000
_cell.length_b   1.000
_cell.length_c   1.000
_cell.angle_alpha   90.00
_cell.angle_beta   90.00
_cell.angle_gamma   90.00
#
_symmetry.space_group_name_H-M   'P 1'
#
loop_
_entity.id
_entity.type
_entity.pdbx_description
1 polymer ?
#
loop_
_entity_poly.entity_id
_entity_poly.type
_entity_poly.pdbx_seq_one_letter_code
_entity_poly.pdbx_strand_id
1 'polypeptide(L)'
;MEINMNPVAFVKNSRNDLSDDFWGSIISEIELVEKIPATAFNGIDTFSHLEIIFYFNQTDSSTVLYNSYPRGNKNWPEVGIFAQRKKNRPNALGLTIVELIKREGNKI
;
A
#
# COMPACT_ATOMS: atom_id res chain seq x y z
N MET A 1 16.22 16.04 -8.34
CA MET A 1 15.58 15.16 -9.34
C MET A 1 14.25 14.72 -8.77
N GLU A 2 13.18 14.85 -9.52
CA GLU A 2 11.82 14.48 -9.09
C GLU A 2 11.37 13.25 -9.88
N ILE A 3 10.64 12.35 -9.21
CA ILE A 3 10.04 11.16 -9.82
C ILE A 3 8.52 11.31 -9.72
N ASN A 4 7.85 11.35 -10.87
CA ASN A 4 6.39 11.41 -10.95
C ASN A 4 5.83 10.02 -11.22
N MET A 5 4.85 9.59 -10.43
CA MET A 5 4.18 8.30 -10.56
C MET A 5 2.71 8.49 -10.92
N ASN A 6 2.22 7.69 -11.85
CA ASN A 6 0.81 7.59 -12.17
C ASN A 6 0.26 6.27 -11.62
N PRO A 7 -0.94 6.25 -11.00
CA PRO A 7 -1.54 5.01 -10.54
C PRO A 7 -1.78 4.06 -11.72
N VAL A 8 -1.49 2.79 -11.50
CA VAL A 8 -1.74 1.68 -12.44
C VAL A 8 -2.98 0.87 -12.06
N ALA A 9 -3.39 0.94 -10.80
CA ALA A 9 -4.57 0.29 -10.26
C ALA A 9 -5.07 1.05 -9.03
N PHE A 10 -6.30 0.75 -8.63
CA PHE A 10 -6.86 1.17 -7.35
C PHE A 10 -7.25 -0.04 -6.50
N VAL A 11 -7.04 0.08 -5.20
CA VAL A 11 -7.43 -0.94 -4.21
C VAL A 11 -8.80 -0.61 -3.62
N LYS A 12 -9.65 -1.62 -3.46
CA LYS A 12 -10.97 -1.54 -2.83
C LYS A 12 -11.14 -2.70 -1.85
N ASN A 13 -11.71 -2.44 -0.69
CA ASN A 13 -12.07 -3.47 0.30
C ASN A 13 -13.18 -2.96 1.23
N SER A 14 -13.54 -3.77 2.22
CA SER A 14 -14.61 -3.46 3.18
C SER A 14 -14.22 -2.45 4.27
N ARG A 15 -12.94 -2.04 4.36
CA ARG A 15 -12.45 -1.18 5.43
C ARG A 15 -12.64 0.29 5.06
N ASN A 16 -13.33 1.02 5.92
CA ASN A 16 -13.64 2.44 5.74
C ASN A 16 -12.94 3.35 6.75
N ASP A 17 -12.21 2.78 7.71
CA ASP A 17 -11.50 3.52 8.75
C ASP A 17 -9.97 3.53 8.51
N LEU A 18 -9.30 4.54 9.07
CA LEU A 18 -7.87 4.80 8.87
C LEU A 18 -6.95 4.10 9.86
N SER A 19 -7.38 3.00 10.50
CA SER A 19 -6.55 2.31 11.48
C SER A 19 -5.45 1.43 10.85
N ASP A 20 -4.32 1.34 11.54
CA ASP A 20 -3.07 0.81 10.97
C ASP A 20 -2.94 -0.72 11.11
N ASP A 21 -3.72 -1.36 11.98
CA ASP A 21 -3.52 -2.77 12.38
C ASP A 21 -4.60 -3.71 11.82
N PHE A 22 -4.43 -5.03 12.00
CA PHE A 22 -5.42 -6.06 11.67
C PHE A 22 -5.85 -6.16 10.18
N TRP A 23 -4.93 -5.85 9.26
CA TRP A 23 -5.16 -5.98 7.81
C TRP A 23 -5.15 -7.43 7.29
N GLY A 24 -4.61 -8.39 8.06
CA GLY A 24 -4.31 -9.74 7.56
C GLY A 24 -5.51 -10.57 7.10
N SER A 25 -6.72 -10.30 7.60
CA SER A 25 -7.94 -11.01 7.19
C SER A 25 -8.79 -10.24 6.17
N ILE A 26 -8.34 -9.07 5.72
CA ILE A 26 -9.10 -8.21 4.82
C ILE A 26 -8.78 -8.59 3.37
N ILE A 27 -9.76 -9.19 2.70
CA ILE A 27 -9.70 -9.42 1.25
C ILE A 27 -9.86 -8.07 0.56
N SER A 28 -8.94 -7.78 -0.37
CA SER A 28 -8.96 -6.57 -1.18
C SER A 28 -8.96 -6.93 -2.65
N GLU A 29 -9.65 -6.11 -3.45
CA GLU A 29 -9.62 -6.16 -4.91
C GLU A 29 -8.70 -5.04 -5.42
N ILE A 30 -7.79 -5.37 -6.33
CA ILE A 30 -6.93 -4.43 -7.04
C ILE A 30 -7.38 -4.40 -8.50
N GLU A 31 -7.92 -3.26 -8.92
CA GLU A 31 -8.48 -3.06 -10.25
C GLU A 31 -7.59 -2.13 -11.08
N LEU A 32 -7.11 -2.61 -12.23
CA LEU A 32 -6.30 -1.79 -13.15
C LEU A 32 -7.09 -0.57 -13.63
N VAL A 33 -6.39 0.55 -13.81
CA VAL A 33 -6.98 1.74 -14.44
C VAL A 33 -7.33 1.44 -15.90
N GLU A 34 -8.38 2.10 -16.42
CA GLU A 34 -8.95 1.82 -17.76
C GLU A 34 -7.94 1.83 -18.90
N LYS A 35 -6.91 2.70 -18.82
CA LYS A 35 -5.86 2.82 -19.84
C LYS A 35 -4.88 1.63 -19.89
N ILE A 36 -4.91 0.73 -18.90
CA ILE A 36 -4.04 -0.45 -18.85
C ILE A 36 -4.86 -1.69 -19.23
N PRO A 37 -4.46 -2.43 -20.27
CA PRO A 37 -5.21 -3.61 -20.70
C PRO A 37 -5.09 -4.75 -19.69
N ALA A 38 -6.14 -5.56 -19.56
CA ALA A 38 -6.17 -6.75 -18.68
C ALA A 38 -5.05 -7.76 -18.97
N THR A 39 -4.46 -7.72 -20.18
CA THR A 39 -3.31 -8.55 -20.56
C THR A 39 -2.04 -8.20 -19.76
N ALA A 40 -1.98 -7.04 -19.09
CA ALA A 40 -0.90 -6.70 -18.17
C ALA A 40 -0.80 -7.67 -16.97
N PHE A 41 -1.87 -8.42 -16.68
CA PHE A 41 -1.88 -9.47 -15.67
C PHE A 41 -1.64 -10.88 -16.22
N ASN A 42 -1.27 -11.04 -17.49
CA ASN A 42 -0.99 -12.37 -18.06
C ASN A 42 0.14 -13.08 -17.28
N GLY A 43 -0.15 -14.27 -16.76
CA GLY A 43 0.78 -15.08 -15.97
C GLY A 43 0.87 -14.69 -14.49
N ILE A 44 0.15 -13.67 -14.02
CA ILE A 44 0.20 -13.24 -12.61
C ILE A 44 -0.32 -14.34 -11.66
N ASP A 45 -1.29 -15.13 -12.13
CA ASP A 45 -1.92 -16.26 -11.45
C ASP A 45 -1.04 -17.52 -11.40
N THR A 46 0.16 -17.48 -12.00
CA THR A 46 1.19 -18.50 -11.80
C THR A 46 1.94 -18.33 -10.49
N PHE A 47 1.78 -17.18 -9.81
CA PHE A 47 2.36 -16.88 -8.50
C PHE A 47 1.29 -17.01 -7.41
N SER A 48 1.67 -17.56 -6.25
CA SER A 48 0.79 -17.64 -5.08
C SER A 48 0.71 -16.33 -4.29
N HIS A 49 1.73 -15.48 -4.40
CA HIS A 49 1.85 -14.23 -3.66
C HIS A 49 2.36 -13.10 -4.55
N LEU A 50 1.93 -11.88 -4.25
CA LEU A 50 2.29 -10.68 -4.97
C LEU A 50 2.91 -9.65 -4.03
N GLU A 51 3.94 -8.96 -4.51
CA GLU A 51 4.49 -7.78 -3.87
C GLU A 51 3.76 -6.54 -4.40
N ILE A 52 3.08 -5.83 -3.51
CA ILE A 52 2.27 -4.67 -3.86
C ILE A 52 2.92 -3.42 -3.28
N ILE A 53 3.36 -2.54 -4.18
CA ILE A 53 3.74 -1.16 -3.86
C ILE A 53 2.50 -0.29 -4.08
N PHE A 54 2.09 0.45 -3.05
CA PHE A 54 0.91 1.30 -3.10
C PHE A 54 1.20 2.68 -2.51
N TYR A 55 0.36 3.66 -2.83
CA TYR A 55 0.47 5.02 -2.31
C TYR A 55 -0.64 5.28 -1.29
N PHE A 56 -0.30 5.81 -0.12
CA PHE A 56 -1.28 6.22 0.90
C PHE A 56 -1.98 7.52 0.46
N ASN A 57 -2.98 7.40 -0.40
CA ASN A 57 -3.69 8.56 -0.98
C ASN A 57 -4.51 9.40 0.02
N GLN A 58 -4.67 8.93 1.25
CA GLN A 58 -5.37 9.65 2.32
C GLN A 58 -4.43 10.23 3.39
N THR A 59 -3.10 10.14 3.23
CA THR A 59 -2.19 10.85 4.13
C THR A 59 -2.07 12.31 3.74
N ASP A 60 -2.19 13.19 4.73
CA ASP A 60 -1.94 14.62 4.55
C ASP A 60 -0.42 14.87 4.46
N SER A 61 0.02 15.52 3.38
CA SER A 61 1.42 15.87 3.16
C SER A 61 1.97 16.85 4.21
N SER A 62 1.11 17.61 4.90
CA SER A 62 1.51 18.46 6.02
C SER A 62 1.98 17.66 7.25
N THR A 63 1.63 16.38 7.31
CA THR A 63 1.88 15.50 8.47
C THR A 63 3.12 14.63 8.33
N VAL A 64 3.97 14.87 7.32
CA VAL A 64 5.22 14.14 7.09
C VAL A 64 6.14 14.25 8.30
N LEU A 65 6.67 13.10 8.74
CA LEU A 65 7.59 13.00 9.86
C LEU A 65 8.96 12.51 9.41
N TYR A 66 10.02 13.01 10.04
CA TYR A 66 11.40 12.50 9.87
C TYR A 66 11.86 11.61 11.03
N ASN A 67 11.22 11.73 12.20
CA ASN A 67 11.39 10.88 13.36
C ASN A 67 10.03 10.73 14.08
N SER A 68 9.88 9.67 14.87
CA SER A 68 8.71 9.51 15.72
C SER A 68 8.92 8.40 16.74
N TYR A 69 8.03 8.33 17.74
CA TYR A 69 7.86 7.14 18.56
C TYR A 69 7.21 6.02 17.74
N PRO A 70 7.80 4.80 17.69
CA PRO A 70 7.17 3.70 16.96
C PRO A 70 5.80 3.36 17.53
N ARG A 71 4.82 3.24 16.63
CA ARG A 71 3.39 3.07 16.96
C ARG A 71 2.83 4.14 17.94
N GLY A 72 3.51 5.29 18.08
CA GLY A 72 3.14 6.33 19.05
C GLY A 72 3.48 5.98 20.52
N ASN A 73 4.20 4.88 20.76
CA ASN A 73 4.53 4.43 22.11
C ASN A 73 5.70 5.23 22.69
N LYS A 74 5.40 6.13 23.66
CA LYS A 74 6.39 6.98 24.32
C LYS A 74 7.38 6.25 25.23
N ASN A 75 7.13 4.97 25.53
CA ASN A 75 8.06 4.14 26.30
C ASN A 75 9.21 3.58 25.44
N TRP A 76 9.11 3.67 24.12
CA TRP A 76 10.16 3.27 23.19
C TRP A 76 10.99 4.49 22.77
N PRO A 77 12.26 4.29 22.38
CA PRO A 77 13.06 5.41 21.90
C PRO A 77 12.45 6.01 20.63
N GLU A 78 12.55 7.32 20.50
CA GLU A 78 12.31 7.99 19.23
C GLU A 78 13.39 7.55 18.22
N VAL A 79 12.96 7.12 17.05
CA VAL A 79 13.86 6.71 15.96
C VAL A 79 13.45 7.35 14.64
N GLY A 80 14.38 7.40 13.69
CA GLY A 80 14.12 7.95 12.36
C GLY A 80 12.98 7.24 11.63
N ILE A 81 12.25 7.96 10.78
CA ILE A 81 11.06 7.45 10.07
C ILE A 81 11.37 6.22 9.21
N PHE A 82 12.59 6.13 8.67
CA PHE A 82 13.05 5.00 7.85
C PHE A 82 13.44 3.76 8.65
N ALA A 83 13.62 3.88 9.97
CA ALA A 83 13.73 2.74 10.88
C ALA A 83 12.35 2.18 11.30
N GLN A 84 11.26 2.68 10.71
CA GLN A 84 9.89 2.32 11.04
C GLN A 84 9.02 2.18 9.78
N ARG A 85 7.77 1.74 9.98
CA ARG A 85 6.77 1.52 8.91
C ARG A 85 5.56 2.46 8.96
N LYS A 86 5.69 3.65 9.57
CA LYS A 86 4.60 4.67 9.59
C LYS A 86 4.28 5.20 8.19
N LYS A 87 3.00 5.42 7.89
CA LYS A 87 2.50 5.98 6.62
C LYS A 87 2.94 7.43 6.35
N ASN A 88 3.09 8.24 7.39
CA ASN A 88 3.48 9.66 7.30
C ASN A 88 4.99 9.83 7.10
N ARG A 89 5.47 9.65 5.87
CA ARG A 89 6.88 9.70 5.47
C ARG A 89 7.04 10.52 4.17
N PRO A 90 8.26 10.97 3.81
CA PRO A 90 8.45 11.87 2.66
C PRO A 90 7.83 11.39 1.35
N ASN A 91 7.99 10.09 1.05
CA ASN A 91 7.28 9.43 -0.04
C ASN A 91 6.33 8.41 0.58
N ALA A 92 5.02 8.70 0.60
CA ALA A 92 3.97 7.91 1.24
C ALA A 92 3.67 6.60 0.50
N LEU A 93 4.72 5.83 0.23
CA LEU A 93 4.69 4.51 -0.36
C LEU A 93 4.59 3.45 0.73
N GLY A 94 3.61 2.56 0.57
CA GLY A 94 3.46 1.32 1.29
C GLY A 94 3.97 0.15 0.47
N LEU A 95 4.34 -0.91 1.18
CA LEU A 95 4.75 -2.19 0.63
C LEU A 95 4.09 -3.31 1.42
N THR A 96 3.48 -4.26 0.72
CA THR A 96 2.94 -5.46 1.34
C THR A 96 3.14 -6.66 0.43
N ILE A 97 3.23 -7.85 1.04
CA ILE A 97 3.13 -9.13 0.34
C ILE A 97 1.74 -9.68 0.65
N VAL A 98 1.00 -10.09 -0.37
CA VAL A 98 -0.36 -10.63 -0.25
C VAL A 98 -0.44 -11.97 -0.95
N GLU A 99 -1.34 -12.84 -0.48
CA GLU A 99 -1.75 -14.02 -1.22
C GLU A 99 -2.66 -13.60 -2.38
N LEU A 100 -2.42 -14.14 -3.57
CA LEU A 100 -3.32 -13.96 -4.71
C LEU A 100 -4.44 -15.00 -4.62
N ILE A 101 -5.67 -14.54 -4.38
CA ILE A 101 -6.84 -15.42 -4.25
C ILE A 101 -7.40 -15.78 -5.64
N LYS A 102 -7.56 -14.78 -6.51
CA LYS A 102 -8.17 -14.96 -7.83
C LYS A 102 -7.76 -13.84 -8.78
N ARG A 103 -7.73 -14.12 -10.07
CA ARG A 103 -7.74 -13.10 -11.13
C ARG A 103 -9.06 -13.14 -11.90
N GLU A 104 -9.63 -11.97 -12.16
CA GLU A 104 -10.81 -11.78 -13.00
C GLU A 104 -10.57 -10.63 -13.99
N GLY A 105 -10.07 -10.96 -15.19
CA GLY A 105 -9.78 -9.96 -16.21
C GLY A 105 -8.72 -8.94 -15.75
N ASN A 106 -9.15 -7.70 -15.54
CA ASN A 106 -8.33 -6.57 -15.08
C ASN A 106 -8.31 -6.40 -13.54
N LYS A 107 -8.85 -7.37 -12.81
CA LYS A 107 -8.93 -7.39 -11.34
C LYS A 107 -8.18 -8.59 -10.77
N ILE A 108 -7.57 -8.39 -9.61
CA ILE A 108 -6.96 -9.42 -8.76
C ILE A 108 -7.34 -9.21 -7.30
#